data_AF-A0ABC9NEA4-F1
#
_entry.id   AF-A0ABC9NEA4-F1
#
_cell.length_a   1.000
_cell.length_b   1.000
_cell.length_c   1.000
_cell.angle_alpha   90.00
_cell.angle_beta   90.00
_cell.angle_gamma   90.00
#
_symmetry.space_group_name_H-M   'P 1'
#
loop_
_entity.id
_entity.type
_entity.pdbx_description
1 polymer ?
#
loop_
_entity_poly.entity_id
_entity_poly.type
_entity_poly.pdbx_seq_one_letter_code
_entity_poly.pdbx_strand_id
1 'polypeptide(L)'
;MAGGVFAQVQTGSAYPKREFRAAWIQSVNGQFRGMPTEKLKQNLIGQLNSLQKAGINAIIFQVRPEADALYASRLEPWSRFLTGVQGKAPEPYWDPMQFMIDECHKRGMEFHAWINPYRTKTTLKSELAPNHVYNIHPEWFVTYGDQLYFDPALPESRRHICMVVSDIVSRYDVDAIHMDDYFYPYPIKGKDFPDDASFARFGGGFSNKGDWRRSNVNVLIKKLHETIREIKPWVKFGVSPFGIYRNESSDPLGSKTKGLQNYDDLYADVLLWAREGWIDYNIPQIYWHIGHPVADYETLVKWWARNTENRPLFIGQSVMNTVQNADPKNPSINQLPRKMALQRAYQTIGGSCQWPASAVVENAGKYRDALIAEYHKYPALPPVFDFMDNEAPAKVRKMKPVWTEDGYILFWTAPKYKEEMNRAVQYVVYRFNDKEKVNIDDPSHIVAITRDNFYKLPYEDGKTKYRYVVTALDRLHNESKSVGKKIKL
;
A
#
# COMPACT_ATOMS: atom_id res chain seq x y z
N MET A 1 -26.09 24.49 1.02
CA MET A 1 -27.22 23.57 0.76
C MET A 1 -26.69 22.15 0.84
N ALA A 2 -27.11 21.41 1.86
CA ALA A 2 -26.64 20.05 2.12
C ALA A 2 -27.35 19.06 1.18
N GLY A 3 -26.67 18.64 0.12
CA GLY A 3 -27.12 17.53 -0.71
C GLY A 3 -26.88 16.21 0.03
N GLY A 4 -27.95 15.61 0.54
CA GLY A 4 -27.90 14.32 1.19
C GLY A 4 -27.39 13.25 0.22
N VAL A 5 -26.26 12.62 0.57
CA VAL A 5 -25.78 11.41 -0.11
C VAL A 5 -26.65 10.25 0.36
N PHE A 6 -27.76 10.04 -0.35
CA PHE A 6 -28.47 8.77 -0.29
C PHE A 6 -27.54 7.68 -0.82
N ALA A 7 -27.57 6.50 -0.20
CA ALA A 7 -26.93 5.32 -0.77
C ALA A 7 -27.57 5.06 -2.14
N GLN A 8 -26.87 5.43 -3.21
CA GLN A 8 -27.28 5.06 -4.55
C GLN A 8 -27.30 3.53 -4.66
N VAL A 9 -28.24 3.04 -5.48
CA VAL A 9 -28.26 1.67 -6.01
C VAL A 9 -26.84 1.24 -6.39
N GLN A 10 -26.51 -0.03 -6.18
CA GLN A 10 -25.23 -0.66 -6.51
C GLN A 10 -24.89 -0.41 -8.00
N THR A 11 -24.20 0.69 -8.27
CA THR A 11 -23.88 1.20 -9.62
C THR A 11 -22.45 0.85 -10.04
N GLY A 12 -21.68 0.20 -9.17
CA GLY A 12 -20.35 -0.31 -9.48
C GLY A 12 -20.42 -1.64 -10.25
N SER A 13 -19.53 -1.81 -11.22
CA SER A 13 -19.28 -3.12 -11.85
C SER A 13 -18.96 -4.16 -10.76
N ALA A 14 -19.55 -5.36 -10.88
CA ALA A 14 -19.22 -6.50 -10.00
C ALA A 14 -17.73 -6.88 -10.08
N TYR A 15 -17.10 -6.58 -11.22
CA TYR A 15 -15.67 -6.77 -11.48
C TYR A 15 -15.11 -5.46 -12.02
N PRO A 16 -14.68 -4.54 -11.14
CA PRO A 16 -14.10 -3.28 -11.60
C PRO A 16 -12.76 -3.54 -12.30
N LYS A 17 -12.54 -2.91 -13.46
CA LYS A 17 -11.24 -2.94 -14.16
C LYS A 17 -10.14 -2.29 -13.32
N ARG A 18 -10.48 -1.31 -12.49
CA ARG A 18 -9.55 -0.60 -11.61
C ARG A 18 -9.96 -0.77 -10.16
N GLU A 19 -9.09 -1.38 -9.37
CA GLU A 19 -9.29 -1.59 -7.94
C GLU A 19 -7.93 -1.84 -7.29
N PHE A 20 -7.61 -1.08 -6.25
CA PHE A 20 -6.41 -1.31 -5.44
C PHE A 20 -6.64 -2.56 -4.58
N ARG A 21 -5.85 -3.61 -4.83
CA ARG A 21 -5.98 -4.90 -4.15
C ARG A 21 -4.63 -5.20 -3.53
N ALA A 22 -4.44 -4.80 -2.29
CA ALA A 22 -3.14 -4.88 -1.63
C ALA A 22 -3.11 -5.87 -0.47
N ALA A 23 -1.90 -6.23 -0.04
CA ALA A 23 -1.68 -7.01 1.18
C ALA A 23 -0.42 -6.54 1.91
N TRP A 24 -0.50 -6.47 3.24
CA TRP A 24 0.65 -6.10 4.08
C TRP A 24 1.45 -7.32 4.52
N ILE A 25 2.76 -7.29 4.23
CA ILE A 25 3.73 -8.27 4.71
C ILE A 25 4.63 -7.58 5.74
N GLN A 26 4.40 -7.90 7.01
CA GLN A 26 5.14 -7.34 8.14
C GLN A 26 6.43 -8.12 8.45
N SER A 27 7.49 -7.43 8.86
CA SER A 27 8.73 -8.07 9.34
C SER A 27 8.82 -8.09 10.87
N VAL A 28 8.20 -7.10 11.53
CA VAL A 28 8.29 -6.86 12.98
C VAL A 28 7.73 -8.01 13.85
N ASN A 29 6.87 -8.87 13.30
CA ASN A 29 6.36 -10.05 14.01
C ASN A 29 7.40 -11.19 14.13
N GLY A 30 8.58 -11.03 13.51
CA GLY A 30 9.66 -12.01 13.56
C GLY A 30 9.50 -13.19 12.61
N GLN A 31 8.56 -13.16 11.67
CA GLN A 31 8.31 -14.29 10.75
C GLN A 31 9.53 -14.66 9.86
N PHE A 32 10.47 -13.73 9.68
CA PHE A 32 11.69 -13.92 8.90
C PHE A 32 12.92 -14.25 9.76
N ARG A 33 12.82 -14.09 11.09
CA ARG A 33 13.98 -14.07 11.98
C ARG A 33 14.70 -15.42 11.99
N GLY A 34 15.99 -15.39 11.66
CA GLY A 34 16.87 -16.56 11.64
C GLY A 34 16.58 -17.52 10.48
N MET A 35 15.71 -17.16 9.53
CA MET A 35 15.44 -17.98 8.37
C MET A 35 16.63 -17.91 7.39
N PRO A 36 17.16 -19.05 6.91
CA PRO A 36 18.22 -19.04 5.90
C PRO A 36 17.79 -18.29 4.64
N THR A 37 18.72 -17.56 4.00
CA THR A 37 18.46 -16.70 2.83
C THR A 37 17.59 -17.38 1.76
N GLU A 38 17.99 -18.55 1.29
CA GLU A 38 17.26 -19.24 0.22
C GLU A 38 15.87 -19.70 0.67
N LYS A 39 15.70 -20.12 1.93
CA LYS A 39 14.38 -20.47 2.47
C LYS A 39 13.48 -19.25 2.55
N LEU A 40 14.02 -18.10 2.93
CA LEU A 40 13.27 -16.85 3.01
C LEU A 40 12.85 -16.36 1.61
N LYS A 41 13.75 -16.39 0.62
CA LYS A 41 13.40 -16.10 -0.78
C LYS A 41 12.28 -17.00 -1.29
N GLN A 42 12.36 -18.30 -1.06
CA GLN A 42 11.30 -19.24 -1.48
C GLN A 42 9.98 -19.01 -0.76
N ASN A 43 10.01 -18.69 0.54
CA ASN A 43 8.82 -18.32 1.30
C ASN A 43 8.15 -17.07 0.70
N LEU A 44 8.92 -16.00 0.48
CA LEU A 44 8.42 -14.77 -0.13
C LEU A 44 7.85 -15.00 -1.53
N ILE A 45 8.54 -15.77 -2.39
CA ILE A 45 8.02 -16.19 -3.70
C ILE A 45 6.69 -16.91 -3.57
N GLY A 46 6.57 -17.86 -2.62
CA GLY A 46 5.34 -18.59 -2.34
C GLY A 46 4.19 -17.68 -1.92
N GLN A 47 4.47 -16.73 -1.02
CA GLN A 47 3.49 -15.71 -0.60
C GLN A 47 3.03 -14.86 -1.80
N LEU A 48 3.96 -14.32 -2.57
CA LEU A 48 3.67 -13.50 -3.76
C LEU A 48 2.86 -14.27 -4.81
N ASN A 49 3.18 -15.54 -5.05
CA ASN A 49 2.42 -16.40 -5.97
C ASN A 49 0.98 -16.62 -5.47
N SER A 50 0.80 -16.87 -4.17
CA SER A 50 -0.54 -17.05 -3.59
C SER A 50 -1.36 -15.76 -3.64
N LEU A 51 -0.74 -14.62 -3.36
CA LEU A 51 -1.39 -13.30 -3.38
C LEU A 51 -1.76 -12.88 -4.81
N GLN A 52 -0.86 -13.07 -5.78
CA GLN A 52 -1.14 -12.81 -7.20
C GLN A 52 -2.33 -13.65 -7.69
N LYS A 53 -2.37 -14.95 -7.35
CA LYS A 53 -3.52 -15.82 -7.67
C LYS A 53 -4.82 -15.31 -7.07
N ALA A 54 -4.76 -14.71 -5.88
CA ALA A 54 -5.90 -14.06 -5.21
C ALA A 54 -6.30 -12.70 -5.81
N GLY A 55 -5.64 -12.27 -6.89
CA GLY A 55 -5.89 -11.00 -7.57
C GLY A 55 -5.28 -9.78 -6.88
N ILE A 56 -4.35 -9.97 -5.94
CA ILE A 56 -3.58 -8.87 -5.33
C ILE A 56 -2.66 -8.25 -6.39
N ASN A 57 -2.66 -6.92 -6.48
CA ASN A 57 -1.90 -6.13 -7.44
C ASN A 57 -0.91 -5.14 -6.80
N ALA A 58 -0.83 -5.09 -5.46
CA ALA A 58 0.18 -4.31 -4.75
C ALA A 58 0.60 -5.00 -3.45
N ILE A 59 1.89 -4.92 -3.11
CA ILE A 59 2.46 -5.46 -1.89
C ILE A 59 3.01 -4.31 -1.06
N ILE A 60 2.57 -4.23 0.19
CA ILE A 60 3.08 -3.28 1.17
C ILE A 60 4.01 -4.05 2.11
N PHE A 61 5.32 -3.92 1.91
CA PHE A 61 6.33 -4.71 2.60
C PHE A 61 7.08 -3.87 3.64
N GLN A 62 7.14 -4.34 4.88
CA GLN A 62 7.79 -3.59 5.96
C GLN A 62 9.32 -3.63 5.83
N VAL A 63 9.89 -2.55 5.31
CA VAL A 63 11.33 -2.43 5.07
C VAL A 63 12.07 -1.75 6.22
N ARG A 64 11.36 -0.97 7.04
CA ARG A 64 11.91 -0.25 8.20
C ARG A 64 11.01 -0.41 9.43
N PRO A 65 11.15 -1.49 10.22
CA PRO A 65 10.30 -1.75 11.37
C PRO A 65 10.67 -0.96 12.64
N GLU A 66 11.95 -0.73 12.93
CA GLU A 66 12.39 -0.03 14.15
C GLU A 66 13.75 0.71 13.98
N ALA A 67 13.81 1.69 13.07
CA ALA A 67 15.04 2.43 12.74
C ALA A 67 16.20 1.52 12.26
N ASP A 68 15.82 0.47 11.55
CA ASP A 68 16.68 -0.55 10.95
C ASP A 68 16.16 -0.90 9.55
N ALA A 69 16.99 -1.60 8.76
CA ALA A 69 16.73 -1.80 7.34
C ALA A 69 16.64 -3.28 6.97
N LEU A 70 15.60 -3.65 6.21
CA LEU A 70 15.53 -4.89 5.44
C LEU A 70 16.09 -4.68 4.01
N TYR A 71 17.13 -3.86 3.90
CA TYR A 71 17.83 -3.52 2.67
C TYR A 71 19.23 -3.00 3.02
N ALA A 72 20.13 -2.97 2.04
CA ALA A 72 21.47 -2.45 2.27
C ALA A 72 21.39 -0.92 2.49
N SER A 73 21.62 -0.46 3.72
CA SER A 73 21.62 0.95 4.10
C SER A 73 22.97 1.37 4.67
N ARG A 74 23.37 2.62 4.38
CA ARG A 74 24.51 3.29 5.04
C ARG A 74 24.07 4.18 6.21
N LEU A 75 22.76 4.42 6.35
CA LEU A 75 22.18 5.31 7.35
C LEU A 75 21.67 4.54 8.58
N GLU A 76 21.16 3.33 8.36
CA GLU A 76 20.56 2.50 9.40
C GLU A 76 21.11 1.07 9.34
N PRO A 77 21.23 0.40 10.50
CA PRO A 77 21.77 -0.96 10.54
C PRO A 77 20.79 -1.98 9.95
N TRP A 78 21.31 -3.15 9.56
CA TRP A 78 20.47 -4.29 9.17
C TRP A 78 19.49 -4.69 10.26
N SER A 79 18.28 -5.06 9.86
CA SER A 79 17.23 -5.40 10.81
C SER A 79 17.47 -6.72 11.54
N ARG A 80 17.27 -6.71 12.87
CA ARG A 80 17.30 -7.95 13.66
C ARG A 80 16.13 -8.89 13.33
N PHE A 81 15.13 -8.43 12.61
CA PHE A 81 14.03 -9.28 12.13
C PHE A 81 14.46 -10.21 11.00
N LEU A 82 15.65 -10.04 10.43
CA LEU A 82 16.26 -10.99 9.48
C LEU A 82 17.12 -12.02 10.20
N THR A 83 18.13 -11.59 10.96
CA THR A 83 19.19 -12.48 11.47
C THR A 83 19.10 -12.77 12.97
N GLY A 84 18.24 -12.05 13.70
CA GLY A 84 18.19 -12.04 15.16
C GLY A 84 19.11 -11.00 15.80
N VAL A 85 20.06 -10.42 15.07
CA VAL A 85 21.05 -9.45 15.57
C VAL A 85 21.01 -8.19 14.70
N GLN A 86 20.78 -7.02 15.30
CA GLN A 86 20.76 -5.76 14.54
C GLN A 86 22.17 -5.43 14.04
N GLY A 87 22.28 -4.88 12.83
CA GLY A 87 23.55 -4.56 12.18
C GLY A 87 24.21 -5.75 11.47
N LYS A 88 23.75 -6.99 11.70
CA LYS A 88 24.24 -8.17 11.00
C LYS A 88 23.49 -8.38 9.69
N ALA A 89 24.21 -8.28 8.58
CA ALA A 89 23.70 -8.59 7.25
C ALA A 89 23.26 -10.08 7.13
N PRO A 90 22.27 -10.41 6.29
CA PRO A 90 21.95 -11.80 5.96
C PRO A 90 23.14 -12.55 5.35
N GLU A 91 23.26 -13.85 5.62
CA GLU A 91 24.30 -14.74 5.08
C GLU A 91 23.65 -16.04 4.53
N PRO A 92 23.89 -16.42 3.26
CA PRO A 92 24.55 -15.66 2.19
C PRO A 92 23.93 -14.28 1.96
N TYR A 93 24.79 -13.32 1.58
CA TYR A 93 24.38 -11.93 1.34
C TYR A 93 23.26 -11.82 0.28
N TRP A 94 22.27 -11.00 0.59
CA TRP A 94 21.25 -10.53 -0.35
C TRP A 94 20.58 -9.27 0.21
N ASP A 95 19.91 -8.51 -0.68
CA ASP A 95 19.08 -7.36 -0.32
C ASP A 95 17.59 -7.75 -0.40
N PRO A 96 16.88 -7.89 0.73
CA PRO A 96 15.48 -8.32 0.75
C PRO A 96 14.52 -7.35 0.04
N MET A 97 14.74 -6.04 0.15
CA MET A 97 13.88 -5.06 -0.50
C MET A 97 14.06 -5.11 -2.03
N GLN A 98 15.30 -5.16 -2.51
CA GLN A 98 15.55 -5.29 -3.96
C GLN A 98 14.91 -6.57 -4.52
N PHE A 99 15.10 -7.70 -3.82
CA PHE A 99 14.49 -8.96 -4.21
C PHE A 99 12.96 -8.88 -4.28
N MET A 100 12.32 -8.25 -3.29
CA MET A 100 10.88 -8.09 -3.27
C MET A 100 10.36 -7.17 -4.38
N ILE A 101 11.08 -6.09 -4.70
CA ILE A 101 10.77 -5.22 -5.85
C ILE A 101 10.77 -6.05 -7.14
N ASP A 102 11.87 -6.77 -7.40
CA ASP A 102 12.03 -7.57 -8.61
C ASP A 102 10.94 -8.63 -8.73
N GLU A 103 10.64 -9.36 -7.65
CA GLU A 103 9.62 -10.41 -7.65
C GLU A 103 8.18 -9.86 -7.74
N CYS A 104 7.89 -8.69 -7.19
CA CYS A 104 6.59 -8.03 -7.37
C CYS A 104 6.42 -7.59 -8.83
N HIS A 105 7.44 -6.94 -9.39
CA HIS A 105 7.41 -6.40 -10.75
C HIS A 105 7.33 -7.48 -11.82
N LYS A 106 8.00 -8.63 -11.63
CA LYS A 106 7.85 -9.83 -12.49
C LYS A 106 6.40 -10.34 -12.53
N ARG A 107 5.62 -10.08 -11.49
CA ARG A 107 4.21 -10.48 -11.35
C ARG A 107 3.23 -9.38 -11.71
N GLY A 108 3.73 -8.23 -12.16
CA GLY A 108 2.91 -7.05 -12.44
C GLY A 108 2.28 -6.41 -11.21
N MET A 109 2.80 -6.70 -10.00
CA MET A 109 2.36 -6.09 -8.75
C MET A 109 3.21 -4.85 -8.43
N GLU A 110 2.59 -3.81 -7.86
CA GLU A 110 3.32 -2.70 -7.27
C GLU A 110 4.05 -3.12 -5.98
N PHE A 111 5.19 -2.50 -5.71
CA PHE A 111 5.90 -2.61 -4.44
C PHE A 111 5.88 -1.28 -3.69
N HIS A 112 5.30 -1.29 -2.49
CA HIS A 112 5.22 -0.14 -1.59
C HIS A 112 6.13 -0.39 -0.39
N ALA A 113 7.16 0.44 -0.23
CA ALA A 113 8.11 0.36 0.88
C ALA A 113 7.45 0.91 2.16
N TRP A 114 7.09 0.01 3.08
CA TRP A 114 6.50 0.39 4.36
C TRP A 114 7.56 0.67 5.41
N ILE A 115 7.51 1.91 5.92
CA ILE A 115 8.37 2.39 6.99
C ILE A 115 7.54 2.74 8.23
N ASN A 116 8.07 2.41 9.41
CA ASN A 116 7.67 3.06 10.64
C ASN A 116 8.59 4.28 10.84
N PRO A 117 8.07 5.51 11.00
CA PRO A 117 8.90 6.72 11.02
C PRO A 117 9.71 6.89 12.31
N TYR A 118 9.08 6.71 13.47
CA TYR A 118 9.65 7.15 14.74
C TYR A 118 10.11 5.99 15.62
N ARG A 119 9.58 4.78 15.45
CA ARG A 119 9.98 3.64 16.30
C ARG A 119 11.46 3.31 16.10
N THR A 120 12.16 3.13 17.21
CA THR A 120 13.59 2.75 17.28
C THR A 120 13.79 1.43 18.01
N LYS A 121 12.97 1.13 19.02
CA LYS A 121 12.95 -0.18 19.70
C LYS A 121 11.53 -0.60 20.01
N THR A 122 11.14 -1.81 19.63
CA THR A 122 9.86 -2.41 20.08
C THR A 122 9.89 -2.83 21.56
N THR A 123 11.08 -3.00 22.15
CA THR A 123 11.29 -3.33 23.58
C THR A 123 12.64 -2.77 24.02
N LEU A 124 12.80 -2.27 25.25
CA LEU A 124 14.11 -1.80 25.73
C LEU A 124 15.12 -2.94 25.89
N LYS A 125 14.65 -4.19 25.91
CA LYS A 125 15.48 -5.40 25.98
C LYS A 125 16.25 -5.72 24.69
N SER A 126 15.85 -5.17 23.54
CA SER A 126 16.63 -5.40 22.31
C SER A 126 17.95 -4.63 22.36
N GLU A 127 18.99 -5.20 21.77
CA GLU A 127 20.27 -4.51 21.63
C GLU A 127 20.29 -3.69 20.34
N LEU A 128 20.86 -2.48 20.42
CA LEU A 128 21.12 -1.66 19.24
C LEU A 128 22.50 -1.98 18.70
N ALA A 129 22.64 -1.99 17.37
CA ALA A 129 23.95 -2.16 16.74
C ALA A 129 24.91 -1.04 17.18
N PRO A 130 26.23 -1.28 17.32
CA PRO A 130 27.18 -0.26 17.77
C PRO A 130 27.15 1.02 16.92
N ASN A 131 26.92 0.90 15.62
CA ASN A 131 26.82 2.01 14.67
C ASN A 131 25.42 2.63 14.54
N HIS A 132 24.45 2.24 15.38
CA HIS A 132 23.10 2.79 15.33
C HIS A 132 23.11 4.28 15.73
N VAL A 133 22.29 5.10 15.05
CA VAL A 133 22.24 6.56 15.23
C VAL A 133 21.98 6.99 16.68
N TYR A 134 21.21 6.23 17.46
CA TYR A 134 21.05 6.42 18.92
C TYR A 134 22.39 6.49 19.69
N ASN A 135 23.40 5.71 19.33
CA ASN A 135 24.68 5.72 20.02
C ASN A 135 25.53 6.96 19.67
N ILE A 136 25.15 7.68 18.60
CA ILE A 136 25.82 8.89 18.12
C ILE A 136 25.06 10.13 18.62
N HIS A 137 23.73 10.07 18.57
CA HIS A 137 22.80 11.15 18.90
C HIS A 137 21.72 10.69 19.88
N PRO A 138 22.05 10.30 21.13
CA PRO A 138 21.06 9.83 22.09
C PRO A 138 20.02 10.91 22.43
N GLU A 139 20.36 12.19 22.26
CA GLU A 139 19.48 13.33 22.45
C GLU A 139 18.32 13.41 21.44
N TRP A 140 18.36 12.61 20.35
CA TRP A 140 17.27 12.56 19.38
C TRP A 140 16.10 11.67 19.82
N PHE A 141 16.24 10.96 20.93
CA PHE A 141 15.35 9.85 21.28
C PHE A 141 14.65 10.03 22.61
N VAL A 142 13.45 9.44 22.69
CA VAL A 142 12.55 9.49 23.84
C VAL A 142 12.14 8.07 24.21
N THR A 143 12.28 7.72 25.48
CA THR A 143 11.80 6.45 26.03
C THR A 143 10.36 6.61 26.50
N TYR A 144 9.46 5.78 25.99
CA TYR A 144 8.06 5.74 26.42
C TYR A 144 7.59 4.31 26.64
N GLY A 145 7.15 4.01 27.86
CA GLY A 145 6.91 2.62 28.29
C GLY A 145 8.17 1.76 28.20
N ASP A 146 8.06 0.62 27.52
CA ASP A 146 9.17 -0.28 27.17
C ASP A 146 9.70 -0.03 25.75
N GLN A 147 9.46 1.14 25.15
CA GLN A 147 9.85 1.42 23.77
C GLN A 147 10.72 2.68 23.67
N LEU A 148 11.46 2.78 22.57
CA LEU A 148 12.30 3.92 22.22
C LEU A 148 11.86 4.49 20.88
N TYR A 149 11.78 5.81 20.78
CA TYR A 149 11.34 6.53 19.59
C TYR A 149 12.28 7.70 19.29
N PHE A 150 12.41 8.06 18.02
CA PHE A 150 12.81 9.41 17.65
C PHE A 150 11.83 10.41 18.23
N ASP A 151 12.32 11.51 18.80
CA ASP A 151 11.47 12.64 19.19
C ASP A 151 10.93 13.32 17.92
N PRO A 152 9.60 13.33 17.68
CA PRO A 152 9.03 13.98 16.51
C PRO A 152 9.27 15.49 16.48
N ALA A 153 9.52 16.12 17.64
CA ALA A 153 9.74 17.55 17.76
C ALA A 153 11.10 18.02 17.23
N LEU A 154 12.10 17.14 17.18
CA LEU A 154 13.45 17.52 16.78
C LEU A 154 13.60 17.64 15.26
N PRO A 155 14.08 18.79 14.74
CA PRO A 155 14.40 18.95 13.32
C PRO A 155 15.35 17.88 12.78
N GLU A 156 16.30 17.43 13.61
CA GLU A 156 17.30 16.41 13.29
C GLU A 156 16.67 15.03 13.09
N SER A 157 15.72 14.63 13.96
CA SER A 157 14.93 13.42 13.79
C SER A 157 14.20 13.42 12.44
N ARG A 158 13.50 14.52 12.13
CA ARG A 158 12.77 14.65 10.86
C ARG A 158 13.72 14.63 9.66
N ARG A 159 14.88 15.29 9.75
CA ARG A 159 15.91 15.28 8.71
C ARG A 159 16.46 13.87 8.48
N HIS A 160 16.75 13.11 9.54
CA HIS A 160 17.24 11.74 9.41
C HIS A 160 16.22 10.85 8.71
N ILE A 161 14.94 10.92 9.08
CA ILE A 161 13.87 10.17 8.43
C ILE A 161 13.74 10.54 6.94
N CYS A 162 13.82 11.84 6.60
CA CYS A 162 13.86 12.28 5.19
C CYS A 162 15.08 11.75 4.44
N MET A 163 16.26 11.68 5.05
CA MET A 163 17.45 11.09 4.41
C MET A 163 17.27 9.61 4.13
N VAL A 164 16.64 8.85 5.04
CA VAL A 164 16.32 7.44 4.83
C VAL A 164 15.34 7.26 3.66
N VAL A 165 14.28 8.06 3.60
CA VAL A 165 13.34 8.02 2.48
C VAL A 165 14.00 8.44 1.16
N SER A 166 14.83 9.50 1.19
CA SER A 166 15.62 9.93 0.04
C SER A 166 16.51 8.80 -0.49
N ASP A 167 17.18 8.06 0.39
CA ASP A 167 18.05 6.93 0.04
C ASP A 167 17.25 5.79 -0.63
N ILE A 168 16.11 5.42 -0.05
CA ILE A 168 15.22 4.40 -0.62
C ILE A 168 14.74 4.83 -2.02
N VAL A 169 14.16 6.01 -2.14
CA VAL A 169 13.57 6.49 -3.41
C VAL A 169 14.64 6.67 -4.48
N SER A 170 15.84 7.14 -4.12
CA SER A 170 16.91 7.35 -5.10
C SER A 170 17.43 6.04 -5.68
N ARG A 171 17.60 5.00 -4.84
CA ARG A 171 18.32 3.77 -5.24
C ARG A 171 17.41 2.65 -5.73
N TYR A 172 16.18 2.58 -5.23
CA TYR A 172 15.30 1.45 -5.49
C TYR A 172 14.11 1.82 -6.36
N ASP A 173 13.63 0.88 -7.16
CA ASP A 173 12.47 1.06 -8.03
C ASP A 173 11.15 0.83 -7.29
N VAL A 174 10.94 1.56 -6.18
CA VAL A 174 9.69 1.51 -5.42
C VAL A 174 8.56 2.20 -6.18
N ASP A 175 7.33 1.70 -6.05
CA ASP A 175 6.14 2.36 -6.62
C ASP A 175 5.48 3.31 -5.61
N ALA A 176 5.71 3.09 -4.31
CA ALA A 176 5.29 4.00 -3.24
C ALA A 176 6.18 3.91 -2.00
N ILE A 177 6.18 4.99 -1.21
CA ILE A 177 6.49 4.98 0.22
C ILE A 177 5.17 4.87 1.00
N HIS A 178 5.15 4.01 2.00
CA HIS A 178 3.98 3.76 2.84
C HIS A 178 4.33 3.95 4.32
N MET A 179 3.46 4.62 5.07
CA MET A 179 3.55 4.71 6.53
C MET A 179 2.28 4.11 7.15
N ASP A 180 2.44 3.42 8.27
CA ASP A 180 1.31 2.91 9.07
C ASP A 180 0.83 3.97 10.09
N ASP A 181 0.23 3.53 11.18
CA ASP A 181 -0.47 4.37 12.16
C ASP A 181 0.41 4.85 13.33
N TYR A 182 1.72 4.51 13.34
CA TYR A 182 2.61 4.89 14.43
C TYR A 182 3.27 6.26 14.18
N PHE A 183 2.61 7.30 14.67
CA PHE A 183 3.15 8.66 14.77
C PHE A 183 3.72 8.86 16.18
N TYR A 184 2.99 9.55 17.06
CA TYR A 184 3.22 9.36 18.49
C TYR A 184 2.70 7.97 18.91
N PRO A 185 3.30 7.36 19.94
CA PRO A 185 2.90 6.04 20.38
C PRO A 185 1.52 6.03 21.03
N TYR A 186 0.89 4.85 21.03
CA TYR A 186 -0.38 4.63 21.70
C TYR A 186 -0.26 5.02 23.19
N PRO A 187 -1.22 5.77 23.74
CA PRO A 187 -1.10 6.32 25.09
C PRO A 187 -1.10 5.22 26.15
N ILE A 188 -0.17 5.33 27.09
CA ILE A 188 -0.10 4.56 28.31
C ILE A 188 -0.88 5.32 29.39
N LYS A 189 -1.88 4.66 29.97
CA LYS A 189 -2.72 5.25 31.02
C LYS A 189 -1.86 5.84 32.15
N GLY A 190 -2.06 7.12 32.45
CA GLY A 190 -1.37 7.82 33.53
C GLY A 190 0.08 8.24 33.21
N LYS A 191 0.53 8.11 31.96
CA LYS A 191 1.88 8.49 31.55
C LYS A 191 1.82 9.34 30.27
N ASP A 192 2.14 10.63 30.38
CA ASP A 192 2.29 11.48 29.20
C ASP A 192 3.58 11.11 28.43
N PHE A 193 3.60 11.41 27.13
CA PHE A 193 4.81 11.26 26.33
C PHE A 193 5.87 12.28 26.80
N PRO A 194 7.11 11.86 27.10
CA PRO A 194 8.07 12.70 27.82
C PRO A 194 8.84 13.65 26.89
N ASP A 195 8.12 14.60 26.30
CA ASP A 195 8.61 15.65 25.40
C ASP A 195 8.46 17.07 25.99
N ASP A 196 8.37 17.20 27.33
CA ASP A 196 8.25 18.50 28.00
C ASP A 196 9.44 19.43 27.71
N ALA A 197 10.66 18.89 27.72
CA ALA A 197 11.86 19.65 27.39
C ALA A 197 11.84 20.13 25.93
N SER A 198 11.38 19.27 25.02
CA SER A 198 11.21 19.61 23.61
C SER A 198 10.10 20.64 23.40
N PHE A 199 9.01 20.57 24.15
CA PHE A 199 7.95 21.58 24.12
C PHE A 199 8.43 22.92 24.68
N ALA A 200 9.20 22.94 25.77
CA ALA A 200 9.77 24.18 26.30
C ALA A 200 10.73 24.85 25.29
N ARG A 201 11.48 24.06 24.53
CA ARG A 201 12.48 24.55 23.57
C ARG A 201 11.88 24.92 22.20
N PHE A 202 10.94 24.12 21.70
CA PHE A 202 10.42 24.20 20.32
C PHE A 202 8.91 24.42 20.25
N GLY A 203 8.23 24.59 21.39
CA GLY A 203 6.79 24.83 21.48
C GLY A 203 6.36 26.16 20.87
N GLY A 204 7.28 27.15 20.83
CA GLY A 204 7.02 28.44 20.20
C GLY A 204 5.74 29.10 20.74
N GLY A 205 4.81 29.42 19.84
CA GLY A 205 3.53 30.06 20.17
C GLY A 205 2.37 29.11 20.48
N PHE A 206 2.60 27.79 20.53
CA PHE A 206 1.52 26.85 20.82
C PHE A 206 1.15 26.90 22.31
N SER A 207 -0.12 27.21 22.61
CA SER A 207 -0.67 27.14 23.96
C SER A 207 -1.11 25.73 24.35
N ASN A 208 -1.28 24.83 23.38
CA ASN A 208 -1.72 23.46 23.55
C ASN A 208 -0.64 22.49 23.04
N LYS A 209 -0.17 21.60 23.92
CA LYS A 209 0.88 20.62 23.60
C LYS A 209 0.45 19.62 22.52
N GLY A 210 -0.83 19.26 22.47
CA GLY A 210 -1.38 18.38 21.42
C GLY A 210 -1.38 19.03 20.03
N ASP A 211 -1.70 20.31 19.92
CA ASP A 211 -1.60 21.04 18.64
C ASP A 211 -0.15 21.14 18.17
N TRP A 212 0.78 21.38 19.09
CA TRP A 212 2.20 21.35 18.80
C TRP A 212 2.69 19.97 18.34
N ARG A 213 2.30 18.89 19.02
CA ARG A 213 2.61 17.50 18.61
C ARG A 213 2.09 17.22 17.20
N ARG A 214 0.84 17.60 16.88
CA ARG A 214 0.29 17.49 15.52
C ARG A 214 1.11 18.28 14.51
N SER A 215 1.49 19.52 14.84
CA SER A 215 2.33 20.35 13.97
C SER A 215 3.69 19.70 13.68
N ASN A 216 4.31 19.03 14.64
CA ASN A 216 5.58 18.32 14.43
C ASN A 216 5.43 17.18 13.40
N VAL A 217 4.35 16.40 13.51
CA VAL A 217 4.05 15.33 12.55
C VAL A 217 3.73 15.92 11.17
N ASN A 218 2.93 16.98 11.09
CA ASN A 218 2.60 17.69 9.86
C ASN A 218 3.86 18.13 9.10
N VAL A 219 4.85 18.67 9.82
CA VAL A 219 6.13 19.09 9.23
C VAL A 219 6.88 17.89 8.64
N LEU A 220 6.91 16.73 9.31
CA LEU A 220 7.54 15.53 8.74
C LEU A 220 6.80 15.09 7.47
N ILE A 221 5.48 14.97 7.51
CA ILE A 221 4.67 14.50 6.38
C ILE A 221 4.86 15.38 5.15
N LYS A 222 4.81 16.71 5.33
CA LYS A 222 5.09 17.66 4.25
C LYS A 222 6.50 17.49 3.68
N LYS A 223 7.52 17.39 4.54
CA LYS A 223 8.91 17.20 4.09
C LYS A 223 9.14 15.89 3.35
N LEU A 224 8.49 14.81 3.79
CA LEU A 224 8.55 13.52 3.10
C LEU A 224 7.94 13.60 1.71
N HIS A 225 6.77 14.25 1.58
CA HIS A 225 6.17 14.53 0.29
C HIS A 225 7.12 15.28 -0.65
N GLU A 226 7.66 16.41 -0.20
CA GLU A 226 8.60 17.24 -0.96
C GLU A 226 9.83 16.41 -1.39
N THR A 227 10.42 15.68 -0.45
CA THR A 227 11.59 14.80 -0.71
C THR A 227 11.28 13.76 -1.80
N ILE A 228 10.11 13.11 -1.75
CA ILE A 228 9.73 12.09 -2.74
C ILE A 228 9.52 12.72 -4.11
N ARG A 229 8.81 13.85 -4.18
CA ARG A 229 8.49 14.55 -5.44
C ARG A 229 9.73 15.09 -6.13
N GLU A 230 10.72 15.57 -5.38
CA GLU A 230 12.00 16.05 -5.92
C GLU A 230 12.84 14.94 -6.57
N ILE A 231 12.74 13.70 -6.08
CA ILE A 231 13.60 12.60 -6.53
C ILE A 231 12.91 11.77 -7.62
N LYS A 232 11.67 11.33 -7.39
CA LYS A 232 10.87 10.54 -8.33
C LYS A 232 9.41 10.95 -8.25
N PRO A 233 8.94 11.89 -9.09
CA PRO A 233 7.59 12.47 -9.01
C PRO A 233 6.46 11.47 -9.29
N TRP A 234 6.75 10.25 -9.76
CA TRP A 234 5.76 9.18 -9.90
C TRP A 234 5.62 8.27 -8.66
N VAL A 235 6.56 8.31 -7.71
CA VAL A 235 6.49 7.48 -6.49
C VAL A 235 5.40 8.03 -5.60
N LYS A 236 4.43 7.18 -5.23
CA LYS A 236 3.29 7.58 -4.39
C LYS A 236 3.72 7.67 -2.93
N PHE A 237 3.09 8.52 -2.14
CA PHE A 237 3.25 8.58 -0.70
C PHE A 237 1.90 8.39 -0.03
N GLY A 238 1.72 7.29 0.71
CA GLY A 238 0.45 7.02 1.38
C GLY A 238 0.59 6.62 2.83
N VAL A 239 -0.52 6.77 3.54
CA VAL A 239 -0.60 6.53 4.98
C VAL A 239 -1.75 5.57 5.27
N SER A 240 -1.52 4.62 6.17
CA SER A 240 -2.52 3.72 6.74
C SER A 240 -2.78 4.10 8.20
N PRO A 241 -3.63 5.13 8.45
CA PRO A 241 -3.85 5.61 9.80
C PRO A 241 -4.77 4.68 10.59
N PHE A 242 -4.88 4.91 11.90
CA PHE A 242 -5.87 4.20 12.73
C PHE A 242 -7.29 4.37 12.14
N GLY A 243 -8.19 3.42 12.38
CA GLY A 243 -9.50 3.44 11.71
C GLY A 243 -10.44 4.56 12.17
N ILE A 244 -10.24 5.13 13.36
CA ILE A 244 -11.01 6.26 13.90
C ILE A 244 -10.18 7.55 13.76
N TYR A 245 -10.65 8.53 13.00
CA TYR A 245 -10.01 9.85 12.96
C TYR A 245 -10.27 10.61 14.26
N ARG A 246 -11.55 10.84 14.56
CA ARG A 246 -12.07 11.43 15.81
C ARG A 246 -13.44 10.82 16.13
N ASN A 247 -13.76 10.73 17.41
CA ASN A 247 -15.08 10.36 17.90
C ASN A 247 -16.01 11.59 17.88
N GLU A 248 -17.31 11.36 17.64
CA GLU A 248 -18.36 12.40 17.69
C GLU A 248 -18.38 13.18 19.02
N SER A 249 -17.95 12.54 20.12
CA SER A 249 -17.85 13.18 21.44
C SER A 249 -16.71 14.19 21.56
N SER A 250 -15.65 14.03 20.77
CA SER A 250 -14.49 14.94 20.75
C SER A 250 -14.67 16.05 19.70
N ASP A 251 -15.35 15.72 18.61
CA ASP A 251 -15.62 16.60 17.48
C ASP A 251 -16.98 16.23 16.88
N PRO A 252 -17.95 17.16 16.77
CA PRO A 252 -19.27 16.88 16.18
C PRO A 252 -19.22 16.35 14.74
N LEU A 253 -18.11 16.56 14.01
CA LEU A 253 -17.87 16.00 12.68
C LEU A 253 -17.21 14.61 12.70
N GLY A 254 -16.82 14.12 13.87
CA GLY A 254 -16.23 12.81 14.07
C GLY A 254 -17.18 11.64 13.78
N SER A 255 -16.63 10.43 13.74
CA SER A 255 -17.42 9.22 13.57
C SER A 255 -18.18 8.86 14.84
N LYS A 256 -19.31 8.17 14.70
CA LYS A 256 -20.11 7.63 15.83
C LYS A 256 -19.42 6.44 16.49
N THR A 257 -18.28 6.72 17.11
CA THR A 257 -17.36 5.77 17.73
C THR A 257 -16.93 6.27 19.11
N LYS A 258 -16.27 5.40 19.89
CA LYS A 258 -15.83 5.71 21.27
C LYS A 258 -14.43 5.17 21.58
N GLY A 259 -13.57 5.07 20.57
CA GLY A 259 -12.26 4.43 20.66
C GLY A 259 -11.09 5.42 20.67
N LEU A 260 -9.87 4.89 20.55
CA LEU A 260 -8.66 5.67 20.25
C LEU A 260 -8.86 6.52 18.98
N GLN A 261 -8.24 7.68 18.89
CA GLN A 261 -8.41 8.65 17.80
C GLN A 261 -7.06 9.03 17.21
N ASN A 262 -6.93 9.01 15.88
CA ASN A 262 -5.71 9.49 15.21
C ASN A 262 -5.35 10.92 15.60
N TYR A 263 -6.32 11.83 15.53
CA TYR A 263 -6.06 13.25 15.69
C TYR A 263 -5.67 13.61 17.13
N ASP A 264 -6.37 13.02 18.09
CA ASP A 264 -6.27 13.39 19.51
C ASP A 264 -5.19 12.59 20.26
N ASP A 265 -5.09 11.28 20.00
CA ASP A 265 -4.22 10.38 20.78
C ASP A 265 -2.89 10.08 20.08
N LEU A 266 -2.89 10.01 18.75
CA LEU A 266 -1.69 9.71 17.93
C LEU A 266 -1.11 10.96 17.25
N TYR A 267 -1.78 12.10 17.40
CA TYR A 267 -1.44 13.41 16.81
C TYR A 267 -1.24 13.38 15.29
N ALA A 268 -2.08 12.61 14.61
CA ALA A 268 -2.05 12.41 13.17
C ALA A 268 -3.26 13.09 12.49
N ASP A 269 -3.02 14.26 11.90
CA ASP A 269 -4.05 15.02 11.18
C ASP A 269 -4.14 14.62 9.69
N VAL A 270 -4.54 13.36 9.47
CA VAL A 270 -4.53 12.72 8.14
C VAL A 270 -5.50 13.35 7.15
N LEU A 271 -6.55 14.02 7.62
CA LEU A 271 -7.44 14.79 6.74
C LEU A 271 -6.76 16.06 6.23
N LEU A 272 -6.03 16.77 7.09
CA LEU A 272 -5.21 17.90 6.65
C LEU A 272 -4.19 17.46 5.61
N TRP A 273 -3.47 16.36 5.84
CA TRP A 273 -2.44 15.88 4.91
C TRP A 273 -3.01 15.54 3.53
N ALA A 274 -4.19 14.94 3.48
CA ALA A 274 -4.88 14.65 2.23
C ALA A 274 -5.33 15.93 1.52
N ARG A 275 -5.95 16.86 2.26
CA ARG A 275 -6.44 18.14 1.74
C ARG A 275 -5.32 19.01 1.15
N GLU A 276 -4.20 19.09 1.85
CA GLU A 276 -3.01 19.83 1.41
C GLU A 276 -2.22 19.07 0.33
N GLY A 277 -2.60 17.83 0.04
CA GLY A 277 -1.95 17.00 -0.97
C GLY A 277 -0.58 16.46 -0.58
N TRP A 278 -0.24 16.47 0.71
CA TRP A 278 1.02 15.91 1.20
C TRP A 278 1.03 14.38 1.16
N ILE A 279 -0.14 13.75 1.13
CA ILE A 279 -0.28 12.32 0.86
C ILE A 279 -1.15 12.10 -0.38
N ASP A 280 -0.84 11.03 -1.11
CA ASP A 280 -1.51 10.65 -2.34
C ASP A 280 -2.64 9.65 -2.09
N TYR A 281 -2.63 8.92 -0.98
CA TYR A 281 -3.74 8.04 -0.61
C TYR A 281 -3.81 7.78 0.90
N ASN A 282 -5.00 7.39 1.36
CA ASN A 282 -5.28 6.94 2.72
C ASN A 282 -5.75 5.48 2.75
N ILE A 283 -5.30 4.71 3.75
CA ILE A 283 -5.76 3.35 4.03
C ILE A 283 -6.18 3.20 5.50
N PRO A 284 -7.28 3.80 5.98
CA PRO A 284 -7.69 3.65 7.36
C PRO A 284 -7.84 2.18 7.77
N GLN A 285 -7.27 1.85 8.92
CA GLN A 285 -7.28 0.50 9.50
C GLN A 285 -8.64 0.17 10.14
N ILE A 286 -9.65 -0.14 9.32
CA ILE A 286 -11.00 -0.48 9.79
C ILE A 286 -11.08 -1.97 10.13
N TYR A 287 -10.38 -2.35 11.19
CA TYR A 287 -10.15 -3.76 11.54
C TYR A 287 -11.29 -4.40 12.33
N TRP A 288 -12.31 -3.65 12.74
CA TRP A 288 -13.44 -4.19 13.49
C TRP A 288 -14.42 -4.97 12.61
N HIS A 289 -15.32 -5.70 13.27
CA HIS A 289 -16.46 -6.37 12.63
C HIS A 289 -17.64 -5.40 12.47
N ILE A 290 -18.53 -5.70 11.52
CA ILE A 290 -19.82 -5.02 11.37
C ILE A 290 -20.67 -5.30 12.61
N GLY A 291 -21.18 -4.25 13.24
CA GLY A 291 -21.92 -4.29 14.50
C GLY A 291 -21.05 -4.04 15.74
N HIS A 292 -19.75 -3.79 15.60
CA HIS A 292 -18.87 -3.59 16.76
C HIS A 292 -19.32 -2.37 17.60
N PRO A 293 -19.56 -2.52 18.92
CA PRO A 293 -20.28 -1.53 19.72
C PRO A 293 -19.54 -0.19 19.91
N VAL A 294 -18.21 -0.20 19.78
CA VAL A 294 -17.35 0.99 19.98
C VAL A 294 -16.86 1.58 18.65
N ALA A 295 -16.82 0.78 17.59
CA ALA A 295 -16.09 1.08 16.36
C ALA A 295 -16.66 0.27 15.19
N ASP A 296 -17.96 0.44 14.94
CA ASP A 296 -18.67 -0.30 13.91
C ASP A 296 -18.03 -0.09 12.52
N TYR A 297 -17.77 -1.20 11.84
CA TYR A 297 -17.15 -1.20 10.51
C TYR A 297 -17.96 -0.40 9.49
N GLU A 298 -19.29 -0.59 9.42
CA GLU A 298 -20.12 0.09 8.42
C GLU A 298 -20.16 1.61 8.67
N THR A 299 -20.21 2.02 9.93
CA THR A 299 -20.14 3.41 10.37
C THR A 299 -18.82 4.06 9.95
N LEU A 300 -17.70 3.39 10.17
CA LEU A 300 -16.38 3.91 9.80
C LEU A 300 -16.18 3.99 8.29
N VAL A 301 -16.57 2.96 7.53
CA VAL A 301 -16.49 2.99 6.05
C VAL A 301 -17.29 4.16 5.48
N LYS A 302 -18.52 4.37 5.98
CA LYS A 302 -19.38 5.50 5.59
C LYS A 302 -18.74 6.85 5.91
N TRP A 303 -18.13 6.97 7.08
CA TRP A 303 -17.50 8.21 7.50
C TRP A 303 -16.29 8.51 6.62
N TRP A 304 -15.39 7.55 6.41
CA TRP A 304 -14.22 7.74 5.54
C TRP A 304 -14.60 8.04 4.10
N ALA A 305 -15.59 7.35 3.54
CA ALA A 305 -16.05 7.58 2.17
C ALA A 305 -16.54 9.02 1.92
N ARG A 306 -16.96 9.74 2.96
CA ARG A 306 -17.41 11.14 2.92
C ARG A 306 -16.30 12.15 3.21
N ASN A 307 -15.20 11.70 3.80
CA ASN A 307 -14.09 12.55 4.28
C ASN A 307 -12.78 12.17 3.60
N THR A 308 -12.79 11.97 2.28
CA THR A 308 -11.59 11.57 1.53
C THR A 308 -10.66 12.72 1.18
N GLU A 309 -11.13 13.97 1.33
CA GLU A 309 -10.36 15.19 1.05
C GLU A 309 -9.73 15.19 -0.36
N ASN A 310 -10.48 14.69 -1.36
CA ASN A 310 -10.06 14.59 -2.76
C ASN A 310 -8.78 13.74 -2.98
N ARG A 311 -8.55 12.75 -2.12
CA ARG A 311 -7.52 11.73 -2.30
C ARG A 311 -8.12 10.32 -2.37
N PRO A 312 -7.51 9.40 -3.12
CA PRO A 312 -7.84 7.99 -3.11
C PRO A 312 -7.95 7.43 -1.68
N LEU A 313 -9.06 6.74 -1.42
CA LEU A 313 -9.32 6.03 -0.18
C LEU A 313 -9.32 4.53 -0.45
N PHE A 314 -8.57 3.77 0.35
CA PHE A 314 -8.60 2.31 0.37
C PHE A 314 -8.96 1.85 1.78
N ILE A 315 -9.58 0.67 1.93
CA ILE A 315 -9.95 0.17 3.27
C ILE A 315 -8.91 -0.83 3.77
N GLY A 316 -8.33 -0.58 4.94
CA GLY A 316 -7.53 -1.57 5.66
C GLY A 316 -8.45 -2.61 6.29
N GLN A 317 -8.35 -3.85 5.85
CA GLN A 317 -9.23 -4.95 6.25
C GLN A 317 -8.50 -5.94 7.17
N SER A 318 -9.05 -6.24 8.33
CA SER A 318 -8.61 -7.40 9.11
C SER A 318 -9.24 -8.67 8.54
N VAL A 319 -8.42 -9.54 7.95
CA VAL A 319 -8.87 -10.83 7.39
C VAL A 319 -9.46 -11.69 8.51
N MET A 320 -8.76 -11.80 9.64
CA MET A 320 -9.19 -12.62 10.77
C MET A 320 -10.52 -12.15 11.36
N ASN A 321 -10.68 -10.85 11.63
CA ASN A 321 -11.96 -10.35 12.15
C ASN A 321 -13.09 -10.48 11.13
N THR A 322 -12.79 -10.52 9.83
CA THR A 322 -13.80 -10.74 8.80
C THR A 322 -14.31 -12.18 8.78
N VAL A 323 -13.41 -13.16 8.93
CA VAL A 323 -13.79 -14.59 8.85
C VAL A 323 -14.26 -15.18 10.17
N GLN A 324 -13.87 -14.60 11.30
CA GLN A 324 -14.24 -15.08 12.64
C GLN A 324 -15.58 -14.55 13.15
N ASN A 325 -16.14 -13.52 12.53
CA ASN A 325 -17.40 -12.92 12.93
C ASN A 325 -18.48 -13.21 11.89
N ALA A 326 -19.68 -13.57 12.35
CA ALA A 326 -20.84 -13.78 11.50
C ALA A 326 -21.40 -12.44 10.97
N ASP A 327 -22.04 -12.46 9.81
CA ASP A 327 -22.77 -11.29 9.33
C ASP A 327 -24.02 -11.04 10.18
N PRO A 328 -24.25 -9.81 10.70
CA PRO A 328 -25.40 -9.52 11.54
C PRO A 328 -26.77 -9.71 10.84
N LYS A 329 -26.82 -9.65 9.51
CA LYS A 329 -28.04 -9.86 8.72
C LYS A 329 -28.17 -11.28 8.20
N ASN A 330 -27.06 -12.02 8.10
CA ASN A 330 -27.07 -13.44 7.77
C ASN A 330 -26.02 -14.21 8.60
N PRO A 331 -26.40 -14.69 9.79
CA PRO A 331 -25.47 -15.36 10.70
C PRO A 331 -24.86 -16.68 10.17
N SER A 332 -25.37 -17.22 9.04
CA SER A 332 -24.84 -18.45 8.43
C SER A 332 -23.53 -18.25 7.64
N ILE A 333 -23.14 -17.00 7.41
CA ILE A 333 -21.94 -16.63 6.66
C ILE A 333 -21.08 -15.67 7.46
N ASN A 334 -19.79 -15.60 7.11
CA ASN A 334 -18.89 -14.57 7.63
C ASN A 334 -19.15 -13.19 6.98
N GLN A 335 -18.44 -12.17 7.44
CA GLN A 335 -18.69 -10.78 7.02
C GLN A 335 -18.09 -10.40 5.66
N LEU A 336 -17.37 -11.28 4.98
CA LEU A 336 -16.68 -10.94 3.72
C LEU A 336 -17.65 -10.39 2.65
N PRO A 337 -18.79 -11.04 2.35
CA PRO A 337 -19.70 -10.54 1.31
C PRO A 337 -20.23 -9.14 1.60
N ARG A 338 -20.59 -8.87 2.85
CA ARG A 338 -21.10 -7.56 3.27
C ARG A 338 -20.01 -6.48 3.24
N LYS A 339 -18.79 -6.79 3.68
CA LYS A 339 -17.65 -5.86 3.62
C LYS A 339 -17.26 -5.52 2.18
N MET A 340 -17.24 -6.50 1.28
CA MET A 340 -16.99 -6.28 -0.16
C MET A 340 -18.09 -5.44 -0.82
N ALA A 341 -19.36 -5.70 -0.48
CA ALA A 341 -20.46 -4.89 -0.96
C ALA A 341 -20.36 -3.44 -0.45
N LEU A 342 -20.00 -3.24 0.82
CA LEU A 342 -19.86 -1.91 1.42
C LEU A 342 -18.72 -1.11 0.77
N GLN A 343 -17.53 -1.70 0.56
CA GLN A 343 -16.42 -0.96 -0.05
C GLN A 343 -16.75 -0.54 -1.49
N ARG A 344 -17.43 -1.39 -2.27
CA ARG A 344 -17.80 -1.12 -3.67
C ARG A 344 -19.05 -0.25 -3.84
N ALA A 345 -19.74 0.08 -2.74
CA ALA A 345 -20.91 0.96 -2.76
C ALA A 345 -20.53 2.45 -2.85
N TYR A 346 -19.27 2.82 -2.60
CA TYR A 346 -18.80 4.20 -2.63
C TYR A 346 -17.77 4.39 -3.73
N GLN A 347 -18.03 5.30 -4.67
CA GLN A 347 -17.10 5.63 -5.76
C GLN A 347 -15.77 6.21 -5.24
N THR A 348 -15.77 6.79 -4.05
CA THR A 348 -14.59 7.33 -3.39
C THR A 348 -13.65 6.25 -2.84
N ILE A 349 -14.13 5.02 -2.66
CA ILE A 349 -13.32 3.88 -2.20
C ILE A 349 -12.78 3.15 -3.42
N GLY A 350 -11.46 3.25 -3.64
CA GLY A 350 -10.78 2.66 -4.79
C GLY A 350 -10.31 1.22 -4.58
N GLY A 351 -10.60 0.58 -3.44
CA GLY A 351 -10.18 -0.79 -3.13
C GLY A 351 -9.88 -1.04 -1.66
N SER A 352 -9.07 -2.06 -1.38
CA SER A 352 -8.69 -2.44 -0.01
C SER A 352 -7.32 -3.12 0.09
N CYS A 353 -6.80 -3.13 1.32
CA CYS A 353 -5.56 -3.80 1.68
C CYS A 353 -5.81 -4.83 2.80
N GLN A 354 -5.27 -6.03 2.65
CA GLN A 354 -5.54 -7.16 3.53
C GLN A 354 -4.48 -7.28 4.63
N TRP A 355 -4.93 -7.26 5.89
CA TRP A 355 -4.10 -7.45 7.07
C TRP A 355 -4.44 -8.73 7.83
N PRO A 356 -3.44 -9.57 8.17
CA PRO A 356 -2.11 -9.64 7.54
C PRO A 356 -2.18 -10.42 6.22
N ALA A 357 -1.19 -10.24 5.33
CA ALA A 357 -1.08 -11.03 4.11
C ALA A 357 -1.03 -12.55 4.38
N SER A 358 -0.41 -12.97 5.49
CA SER A 358 -0.31 -14.39 5.85
C SER A 358 -1.67 -15.06 5.98
N ALA A 359 -2.68 -14.37 6.51
CA ALA A 359 -4.04 -14.92 6.63
C ALA A 359 -4.69 -15.19 5.27
N VAL A 360 -4.35 -14.39 4.24
CA VAL A 360 -4.77 -14.67 2.85
C VAL A 360 -3.99 -15.85 2.28
N VAL A 361 -2.67 -15.91 2.51
CA VAL A 361 -1.81 -17.01 2.03
C VAL A 361 -2.25 -18.37 2.62
N GLU A 362 -2.55 -18.39 3.92
CA GLU A 362 -3.05 -19.55 4.66
C GLU A 362 -4.52 -19.87 4.35
N ASN A 363 -5.20 -19.02 3.57
CA ASN A 363 -6.62 -19.15 3.23
C ASN A 363 -7.53 -19.27 4.46
N ALA A 364 -7.24 -18.46 5.49
CA ALA A 364 -8.01 -18.43 6.73
C ALA A 364 -9.51 -18.26 6.42
N GLY A 365 -10.35 -19.16 6.93
CA GLY A 365 -11.80 -19.12 6.71
C GLY A 365 -12.24 -19.14 5.24
N LYS A 366 -11.45 -19.73 4.33
CA LYS A 366 -11.66 -19.74 2.87
C LYS A 366 -11.64 -18.34 2.23
N TYR A 367 -10.99 -17.38 2.87
CA TYR A 367 -10.94 -15.99 2.40
C TYR A 367 -10.33 -15.87 1.00
N ARG A 368 -9.19 -16.52 0.75
CA ARG A 368 -8.51 -16.48 -0.56
C ARG A 368 -9.37 -17.12 -1.64
N ASP A 369 -10.00 -18.26 -1.35
CA ASP A 369 -10.85 -18.94 -2.32
C ASP A 369 -12.05 -18.06 -2.71
N ALA A 370 -12.65 -17.36 -1.74
CA ALA A 370 -13.71 -16.41 -2.00
C ALA A 370 -13.23 -15.21 -2.84
N LEU A 371 -12.03 -14.70 -2.60
CA LEU A 371 -11.43 -13.68 -3.47
C LEU A 371 -11.31 -14.18 -4.91
N ILE A 372 -10.75 -15.38 -5.11
CA ILE A 372 -10.52 -15.94 -6.45
C ILE A 372 -11.84 -16.21 -7.18
N ALA A 373 -12.80 -16.82 -6.50
CA ALA A 373 -14.04 -17.26 -7.13
C ALA A 373 -15.00 -16.09 -7.41
N GLU A 374 -15.11 -15.14 -6.48
CA GLU A 374 -16.22 -14.19 -6.47
C GLU A 374 -15.78 -12.73 -6.62
N TYR A 375 -14.75 -12.29 -5.91
CA TYR A 375 -14.48 -10.85 -5.78
C TYR A 375 -13.42 -10.32 -6.74
N HIS A 376 -12.37 -11.11 -6.97
CA HIS A 376 -11.20 -10.80 -7.80
C HIS A 376 -11.06 -11.77 -8.97
N LYS A 377 -12.19 -12.32 -9.45
CA LYS A 377 -12.26 -13.30 -10.54
C LYS A 377 -11.46 -12.89 -11.79
N TYR A 378 -11.43 -11.60 -12.10
CA TYR A 378 -10.64 -11.04 -13.19
C TYR A 378 -9.54 -10.10 -12.65
N PRO A 379 -8.40 -10.00 -13.36
CA PRO A 379 -7.35 -9.03 -13.03
C PRO A 379 -7.91 -7.60 -12.98
N ALA A 380 -7.33 -6.78 -12.12
CA ALA A 380 -7.62 -5.35 -12.06
C ALA A 380 -6.32 -4.55 -12.01
N LEU A 381 -6.34 -3.40 -12.68
CA LEU A 381 -5.29 -2.40 -12.57
C LEU A 381 -5.47 -1.62 -11.27
N PRO A 382 -4.39 -1.08 -10.68
CA PRO A 382 -4.54 -0.03 -9.68
C PRO A 382 -5.33 1.18 -10.23
N PRO A 383 -6.00 1.94 -9.34
CA PRO A 383 -6.60 3.22 -9.71
C PRO A 383 -5.57 4.19 -10.27
N VAL A 384 -6.04 5.10 -11.12
CA VAL A 384 -5.21 6.19 -11.65
C VAL A 384 -5.01 7.28 -10.60
N PHE A 385 -3.90 7.99 -10.70
CA PHE A 385 -3.54 9.10 -9.82
C PHE A 385 -3.49 10.41 -10.63
N ASP A 386 -4.60 10.73 -11.31
CA ASP A 386 -4.71 11.84 -12.29
C ASP A 386 -4.34 13.22 -11.74
N PHE A 387 -4.36 13.40 -10.41
CA PHE A 387 -3.93 14.64 -9.75
C PHE A 387 -2.41 14.80 -9.69
N MET A 388 -1.65 13.72 -9.93
CA MET A 388 -0.20 13.75 -10.07
C MET A 388 0.20 13.94 -11.53
N ASP A 389 -0.37 13.14 -12.42
CA ASP A 389 -0.29 13.29 -13.88
C ASP A 389 -1.41 12.46 -14.54
N ASN A 390 -2.01 12.99 -15.60
CA ASN A 390 -3.14 12.41 -16.33
C ASN A 390 -2.81 12.13 -17.82
N GLU A 391 -1.55 12.30 -18.23
CA GLU A 391 -1.12 12.06 -19.60
C GLU A 391 -0.70 10.60 -19.82
N ALA A 392 -1.60 9.82 -20.41
CA ALA A 392 -1.28 8.44 -20.79
C ALA A 392 -0.07 8.32 -21.74
N PRO A 393 0.72 7.23 -21.64
CA PRO A 393 1.81 6.96 -22.56
C PRO A 393 1.28 6.83 -24.00
N ALA A 394 2.17 6.95 -24.98
CA ALA A 394 1.79 6.66 -26.36
C ALA A 394 1.46 5.17 -26.54
N LYS A 395 0.68 4.85 -27.58
CA LYS A 395 0.32 3.46 -27.92
C LYS A 395 1.55 2.62 -28.30
N VAL A 396 1.49 1.31 -28.05
CA VAL A 396 2.53 0.37 -28.48
C VAL A 396 2.76 0.39 -29.99
N ARG A 397 3.95 -0.02 -30.44
CA ARG A 397 4.34 0.04 -31.86
C ARG A 397 4.70 -1.35 -32.38
N LYS A 398 4.65 -1.52 -33.71
CA LYS A 398 5.14 -2.72 -34.42
C LYS A 398 4.59 -4.06 -33.85
N MET A 399 3.34 -4.07 -33.38
CA MET A 399 2.69 -5.25 -32.83
C MET A 399 2.52 -6.35 -33.89
N LYS A 400 3.11 -7.53 -33.67
CA LYS A 400 3.06 -8.66 -34.59
C LYS A 400 3.21 -10.01 -33.86
N PRO A 401 2.56 -11.07 -34.34
CA PRO A 401 2.88 -12.40 -33.88
C PRO A 401 4.18 -12.91 -34.53
N VAL A 402 4.98 -13.68 -33.79
CA VAL A 402 6.27 -14.25 -34.22
C VAL A 402 6.41 -15.65 -33.64
N TRP A 403 6.93 -16.59 -34.43
CA TRP A 403 7.41 -17.87 -33.93
C TRP A 403 8.83 -17.72 -33.39
N THR A 404 9.06 -18.26 -32.20
CA THR A 404 10.37 -18.31 -31.53
C THR A 404 10.63 -19.75 -31.08
N GLU A 405 11.84 -20.05 -30.64
CA GLU A 405 12.18 -21.35 -30.03
C GLU A 405 11.30 -21.64 -28.79
N ASP A 406 10.90 -20.60 -28.06
CA ASP A 406 10.02 -20.67 -26.89
C ASP A 406 8.52 -20.74 -27.22
N GLY A 407 8.17 -20.74 -28.52
CA GLY A 407 6.81 -20.88 -29.05
C GLY A 407 6.27 -19.64 -29.77
N TYR A 408 4.95 -19.62 -29.99
CA TYR A 408 4.26 -18.53 -30.66
C TYR A 408 4.03 -17.36 -29.70
N ILE A 409 4.56 -16.19 -30.02
CA ILE A 409 4.47 -15.00 -29.17
C ILE A 409 3.84 -13.84 -29.92
N LEU A 410 3.13 -12.98 -29.19
CA LEU A 410 2.72 -11.66 -29.64
C LEU A 410 3.74 -10.64 -29.14
N PHE A 411 4.49 -10.05 -30.05
CA PHE A 411 5.53 -9.06 -29.74
C PHE A 411 5.07 -7.65 -30.07
N TRP A 412 5.52 -6.66 -29.28
CA TRP A 412 5.39 -5.23 -29.59
C TRP A 412 6.66 -4.47 -29.21
N THR A 413 6.78 -3.24 -29.68
CA THR A 413 7.84 -2.31 -29.27
C THR A 413 7.23 -1.26 -28.34
N ALA A 414 7.93 -0.98 -27.24
CA ALA A 414 7.58 0.10 -26.33
C ALA A 414 7.36 1.44 -27.08
N PRO A 415 6.38 2.25 -26.65
CA PRO A 415 6.24 3.62 -27.14
C PRO A 415 7.52 4.43 -26.86
N LYS A 416 7.75 5.46 -27.69
CA LYS A 416 8.74 6.48 -27.35
C LYS A 416 8.10 7.45 -26.35
N TYR A 417 8.90 7.98 -25.43
CA TYR A 417 8.51 9.03 -24.49
C TYR A 417 9.57 10.13 -24.50
N LYS A 418 9.20 11.33 -24.04
CA LYS A 418 10.12 12.46 -23.84
C LYS A 418 10.36 12.70 -22.35
N GLU A 419 9.29 12.61 -21.56
CA GLU A 419 9.29 12.82 -20.12
C GLU A 419 9.10 11.46 -19.42
N GLU A 420 9.76 11.28 -18.27
CA GLU A 420 9.76 10.00 -17.56
C GLU A 420 8.36 9.61 -17.05
N MET A 421 7.50 10.59 -16.76
CA MET A 421 6.11 10.34 -16.35
C MET A 421 5.32 9.58 -17.42
N ASN A 422 5.53 9.89 -18.71
CA ASN A 422 4.83 9.26 -19.83
C ASN A 422 5.52 7.98 -20.32
N ARG A 423 6.52 7.47 -19.59
CA ARG A 423 7.22 6.23 -19.94
C ARG A 423 6.30 5.03 -19.69
N ALA A 424 6.11 4.21 -20.72
CA ALA A 424 5.47 2.91 -20.55
C ALA A 424 6.36 1.96 -19.74
N VAL A 425 5.82 1.43 -18.64
CA VAL A 425 6.51 0.49 -17.74
C VAL A 425 5.78 -0.86 -17.64
N GLN A 426 4.52 -0.91 -18.06
CA GLN A 426 3.70 -2.11 -18.04
C GLN A 426 2.73 -2.11 -19.23
N TYR A 427 2.20 -3.29 -19.58
CA TYR A 427 1.28 -3.48 -20.69
C TYR A 427 0.13 -4.38 -20.28
N VAL A 428 -1.06 -4.10 -20.81
CA VAL A 428 -2.24 -4.94 -20.64
C VAL A 428 -2.55 -5.62 -21.96
N VAL A 429 -2.70 -6.94 -21.92
CA VAL A 429 -3.04 -7.76 -23.07
C VAL A 429 -4.47 -8.25 -22.91
N TYR A 430 -5.30 -7.92 -23.90
CA TYR A 430 -6.69 -8.31 -23.98
C TYR A 430 -6.91 -9.31 -25.10
N ARG A 431 -7.86 -10.23 -24.93
CA ARG A 431 -8.29 -11.19 -25.96
C ARG A 431 -9.81 -11.15 -26.14
N PHE A 432 -10.22 -10.94 -27.38
CA PHE A 432 -11.62 -10.96 -27.82
C PHE A 432 -11.81 -12.01 -28.91
N ASN A 433 -13.03 -12.48 -29.09
CA ASN A 433 -13.40 -13.33 -30.24
C ASN A 433 -13.28 -12.52 -31.56
N ASP A 434 -13.08 -13.17 -32.71
CA ASP A 434 -12.77 -12.49 -34.01
C ASP A 434 -13.67 -11.31 -34.36
N LYS A 435 -14.98 -11.45 -34.12
CA LYS A 435 -16.02 -10.46 -34.47
C LYS A 435 -16.58 -9.70 -33.26
N GLU A 436 -16.05 -9.96 -32.07
CA GLU A 436 -16.48 -9.28 -30.86
C GLU A 436 -16.02 -7.81 -30.86
N LYS A 437 -16.89 -6.92 -30.37
CA LYS A 437 -16.55 -5.51 -30.23
C LYS A 437 -15.52 -5.36 -29.11
N VAL A 438 -14.40 -4.72 -29.41
CA VAL A 438 -13.36 -4.45 -28.41
C VAL A 438 -13.92 -3.50 -27.35
N ASN A 439 -13.95 -3.96 -26.12
CA ASN A 439 -14.20 -3.17 -24.92
C ASN A 439 -13.06 -3.39 -23.93
N ILE A 440 -12.12 -2.45 -23.86
CA ILE A 440 -10.98 -2.56 -22.94
C ILE A 440 -11.34 -2.25 -21.48
N ASP A 441 -12.57 -1.82 -21.21
CA ASP A 441 -13.07 -1.56 -19.85
C ASP A 441 -13.69 -2.80 -19.18
N ASP A 442 -13.84 -3.90 -19.94
CA ASP A 442 -14.26 -5.18 -19.41
C ASP A 442 -13.02 -6.02 -19.02
N PRO A 443 -12.79 -6.24 -17.70
CA PRO A 443 -11.61 -6.97 -17.25
C PRO A 443 -11.65 -8.47 -17.57
N SER A 444 -12.81 -9.03 -17.96
CA SER A 444 -12.90 -10.46 -18.35
C SER A 444 -12.08 -10.79 -19.59
N HIS A 445 -11.72 -9.77 -20.38
CA HIS A 445 -10.86 -9.91 -21.55
C HIS A 445 -9.37 -9.77 -21.24
N ILE A 446 -8.97 -9.36 -20.03
CA ILE A 446 -7.55 -9.26 -19.65
C ILE A 446 -6.97 -10.67 -19.51
N VAL A 447 -6.03 -11.00 -20.38
CA VAL A 447 -5.31 -12.30 -20.35
C VAL A 447 -3.90 -12.18 -19.76
N ALA A 448 -3.34 -10.97 -19.72
CA ALA A 448 -2.09 -10.70 -19.03
C ALA A 448 -1.93 -9.21 -18.70
N ILE A 449 -1.23 -8.95 -17.59
CA ILE A 449 -0.64 -7.66 -17.28
C ILE A 449 0.86 -7.94 -17.09
N THR A 450 1.72 -7.36 -17.91
CA THR A 450 3.15 -7.70 -17.96
C THR A 450 4.04 -6.48 -18.14
N ARG A 451 5.28 -6.56 -17.66
CA ARG A 451 6.34 -5.59 -17.97
C ARG A 451 7.15 -5.98 -19.21
N ASP A 452 6.94 -7.18 -19.73
CA ASP A 452 7.57 -7.65 -20.95
C ASP A 452 6.95 -7.00 -22.19
N ASN A 453 7.74 -6.90 -23.26
CA ASN A 453 7.28 -6.43 -24.57
C ASN A 453 6.67 -7.56 -25.43
N PHE A 454 6.27 -8.66 -24.80
CA PHE A 454 5.66 -9.78 -25.47
C PHE A 454 4.66 -10.53 -24.58
N TYR A 455 3.83 -11.35 -25.21
CA TYR A 455 2.94 -12.30 -24.56
C TYR A 455 3.00 -13.64 -25.27
N LYS A 456 3.20 -14.73 -24.52
CA LYS A 456 3.16 -16.09 -25.08
C LYS A 456 1.72 -16.45 -25.44
N LEU A 457 1.45 -16.63 -26.72
CA LEU A 457 0.14 -16.97 -27.22
C LEU A 457 -0.14 -18.46 -26.94
N PRO A 458 -1.33 -18.81 -26.44
CA PRO A 458 -1.72 -20.21 -26.28
C PRO A 458 -2.12 -20.77 -27.65
N TYR A 459 -1.13 -21.05 -28.49
CA TYR A 459 -1.32 -21.66 -29.81
C TYR A 459 -1.83 -23.10 -29.65
N GLU A 460 -2.78 -23.47 -30.50
CA GLU A 460 -3.43 -24.77 -30.57
C GLU A 460 -3.22 -25.38 -31.96
N ASP A 461 -4.10 -25.07 -32.92
CA ASP A 461 -4.09 -25.66 -34.27
C ASP A 461 -4.11 -24.64 -35.41
N GLY A 462 -4.03 -23.35 -35.10
CA GLY A 462 -4.02 -22.26 -36.06
C GLY A 462 -5.37 -22.03 -36.76
N LYS A 463 -6.48 -22.59 -36.27
CA LYS A 463 -7.81 -22.43 -36.90
C LYS A 463 -8.64 -21.35 -36.25
N THR A 464 -8.55 -21.19 -34.93
CA THR A 464 -9.44 -20.29 -34.20
C THR A 464 -8.91 -18.87 -34.23
N LYS A 465 -9.72 -17.94 -34.76
CA LYS A 465 -9.35 -16.52 -34.85
C LYS A 465 -9.76 -15.78 -33.59
N TYR A 466 -8.81 -15.04 -33.04
CA TYR A 466 -9.02 -14.08 -31.96
C TYR A 466 -8.53 -12.70 -32.36
N ARG A 467 -9.05 -11.68 -31.70
CA ARG A 467 -8.52 -10.32 -31.74
C ARG A 467 -7.80 -10.04 -30.43
N TYR A 468 -6.47 -9.92 -30.51
CA TYR A 468 -5.67 -9.46 -29.39
C TYR A 468 -5.52 -7.95 -29.44
N VAL A 469 -5.55 -7.32 -28.28
CA VAL A 469 -5.40 -5.88 -28.12
C VAL A 469 -4.38 -5.62 -27.02
N VAL A 470 -3.48 -4.66 -27.23
CA VAL A 470 -2.45 -4.27 -26.26
C VAL A 470 -2.55 -2.78 -25.98
N THR A 471 -2.53 -2.43 -24.70
CA THR A 471 -2.36 -1.07 -24.18
C THR A 471 -1.08 -1.00 -23.35
N ALA A 472 -0.61 0.22 -23.12
CA ALA A 472 0.57 0.52 -22.30
C ALA A 472 0.15 1.36 -21.10
N LEU A 473 0.80 1.13 -19.95
CA LEU A 473 0.61 1.82 -18.69
C LEU A 473 1.91 2.52 -18.28
N ASP A 474 1.79 3.73 -17.75
CA ASP A 474 2.87 4.40 -17.03
C ASP A 474 2.89 4.01 -15.53
N ARG A 475 3.72 4.69 -14.74
CA ARG A 475 3.87 4.46 -13.29
C ARG A 475 2.63 4.86 -12.47
N LEU A 476 1.74 5.67 -13.02
CA LEU A 476 0.48 6.10 -12.41
C LEU A 476 -0.73 5.33 -12.96
N HIS A 477 -0.48 4.34 -13.80
CA HIS A 477 -1.48 3.48 -14.44
C HIS A 477 -2.38 4.21 -15.45
N ASN A 478 -1.96 5.37 -15.96
CA ASN A 478 -2.63 5.98 -17.10
C ASN A 478 -2.49 5.05 -18.31
N GLU A 479 -3.61 4.80 -19.00
CA GLU A 479 -3.66 3.77 -20.03
C GLU A 479 -3.71 4.36 -21.44
N SER A 480 -2.78 3.93 -22.29
CA SER A 480 -2.68 4.41 -23.67
C SER A 480 -3.82 3.91 -24.57
N LYS A 481 -3.94 4.55 -25.74
CA LYS A 481 -4.79 4.06 -26.82
C LYS A 481 -4.36 2.64 -27.23
N SER A 482 -5.35 1.81 -27.54
CA SER A 482 -5.12 0.41 -27.82
C SER A 482 -4.65 0.11 -29.25
N VAL A 483 -3.87 -0.97 -29.40
CA VAL A 483 -3.45 -1.51 -30.70
C VAL A 483 -3.92 -2.94 -30.82
N GLY A 484 -4.59 -3.27 -31.92
CA GLY A 484 -5.19 -4.58 -32.14
C GLY A 484 -4.53 -5.38 -33.26
N LYS A 485 -4.49 -6.70 -33.11
CA LYS A 485 -4.09 -7.66 -34.15
C LYS A 485 -5.01 -8.87 -34.16
N LYS A 486 -5.42 -9.31 -35.36
CA LYS A 486 -6.08 -10.61 -35.53
C LYS A 486 -5.02 -11.71 -35.56
N ILE A 487 -5.23 -12.75 -34.77
CA ILE A 487 -4.30 -13.86 -34.57
C ILE A 487 -5.09 -15.15 -34.65
N LYS A 488 -4.50 -16.15 -35.31
CA LYS A 488 -5.00 -17.52 -35.27
C LYS A 488 -4.21 -18.28 -34.23
N LEU A 489 -4.90 -18.89 -33.27
CA LEU A 489 -4.33 -19.81 -32.31
C LEU A 489 -4.56 -21.23 -32.81
#